data_AF-A0A078MLW5-F1
#
_entry.id   AF-A0A078MLW5-F1
#
_cell.length_a   1.000
_cell.length_b   1.000
_cell.length_c   1.000
_cell.angle_alpha   90.00
_cell.angle_beta   90.00
_cell.angle_gamma   90.00
#
_symmetry.space_group_name_H-M   'P 1'
#
loop_
_entity.id
_entity.type
_entity.pdbx_description
1 polymer ?
#
loop_
_entity_poly.entity_id
_entity_poly.type
_entity_poly.pdbx_seq_one_letter_code
_entity_poly.pdbx_strand_id
1 'polypeptide(L)'
;MPKSKPRRKAAAKKKQARRATHEVNARFRGEQAFFSDEADALLTARGWVSERAQPGGADLGDAWYWMPSQLPAYLAEGEPVPTSVFALAEGTFGSELASVGSSVPAGAQREYASLAELEADLDRLEAHRVPEGQYTVLDGGPSEQETPDDLIDSITEEWELIAELIHFPYSDAGSRSFAAVEQAREQGRLSEYAYQSVLAGRAG
;
A
#
# COMPACT_ATOMS: atom_id res chain seq x y z
N MET A 1 -25.48 19.45 5.52
CA MET A 1 -25.90 18.19 4.85
C MET A 1 -24.63 17.47 4.40
N PRO A 2 -24.22 16.34 5.00
CA PRO A 2 -22.87 15.83 4.78
C PRO A 2 -22.75 15.11 3.43
N LYS A 3 -21.76 15.51 2.63
CA LYS A 3 -21.47 15.02 1.26
C LYS A 3 -20.68 13.69 1.26
N SER A 4 -20.90 12.77 2.20
CA SER A 4 -20.14 11.50 2.32
C SER A 4 -20.67 10.34 1.47
N LYS A 5 -21.79 10.53 0.76
CA LYS A 5 -22.44 9.49 -0.05
C LYS A 5 -21.61 8.98 -1.26
N PRO A 6 -20.85 9.82 -1.99
CA PRO A 6 -20.07 9.37 -3.15
C PRO A 6 -18.93 8.44 -2.76
N ARG A 7 -18.14 8.80 -1.74
CA ARG A 7 -17.03 7.98 -1.19
C ARG A 7 -17.50 6.61 -0.72
N ARG A 8 -18.61 6.55 0.03
CA ARG A 8 -19.20 5.27 0.47
C ARG A 8 -19.62 4.36 -0.69
N LYS A 9 -20.10 4.94 -1.80
CA LYS A 9 -20.50 4.16 -2.99
C LYS A 9 -19.28 3.68 -3.79
N ALA A 10 -18.22 4.49 -3.88
CA ALA A 10 -16.95 4.08 -4.45
C ALA A 10 -16.30 2.95 -3.62
N ALA A 11 -16.24 3.11 -2.30
CA ALA A 11 -15.72 2.08 -1.37
C ALA A 11 -16.45 0.74 -1.50
N ALA A 12 -17.78 0.74 -1.64
CA ALA A 12 -18.55 -0.49 -1.85
C ALA A 12 -18.25 -1.19 -3.18
N LYS A 13 -18.05 -0.44 -4.28
CA LYS A 13 -17.67 -0.99 -5.59
C LYS A 13 -16.24 -1.52 -5.57
N LYS A 14 -15.32 -0.84 -4.87
CA LYS A 14 -13.93 -1.27 -4.66
C LYS A 14 -13.83 -2.55 -3.83
N LYS A 15 -14.57 -2.66 -2.71
CA LYS A 15 -14.62 -3.90 -1.92
C LYS A 15 -15.03 -5.14 -2.74
N GLN A 16 -15.85 -4.95 -3.77
CA GLN A 16 -16.21 -6.01 -4.71
C GLN A 16 -15.09 -6.30 -5.74
N ALA A 17 -14.40 -5.27 -6.24
CA ALA A 17 -13.24 -5.42 -7.14
C ALA A 17 -12.04 -6.06 -6.42
N ARG A 18 -11.73 -5.65 -5.18
CA ARG A 18 -10.68 -6.24 -4.34
C ARG A 18 -10.86 -7.71 -4.04
N ARG A 19 -12.09 -8.18 -3.82
CA ARG A 19 -12.35 -9.62 -3.69
C ARG A 19 -11.92 -10.39 -4.93
N ALA A 20 -11.86 -9.74 -6.08
CA ALA A 20 -11.36 -10.30 -7.34
C ALA A 20 -9.87 -9.93 -7.63
N THR A 21 -9.25 -8.99 -6.91
CA THR A 21 -7.83 -8.57 -7.11
C THR A 21 -6.89 -9.11 -6.03
N HIS A 22 -7.33 -9.26 -4.77
CA HIS A 22 -6.67 -10.14 -3.79
C HIS A 22 -6.68 -11.62 -4.23
N GLU A 23 -7.34 -11.94 -5.34
CA GLU A 23 -7.10 -13.17 -6.07
C GLU A 23 -5.72 -13.25 -6.77
N VAL A 24 -4.89 -12.21 -6.73
CA VAL A 24 -3.47 -12.30 -7.11
C VAL A 24 -2.68 -13.11 -6.06
N ASN A 25 -3.00 -13.02 -4.76
CA ASN A 25 -2.55 -14.03 -3.78
C ASN A 25 -3.33 -15.36 -3.93
N ALA A 26 -4.51 -15.35 -4.55
CA ALA A 26 -5.18 -16.59 -4.97
C ALA A 26 -4.56 -17.25 -6.22
N ARG A 27 -3.59 -16.62 -6.89
CA ARG A 27 -2.80 -17.28 -7.94
C ARG A 27 -1.96 -18.45 -7.39
N PHE A 28 -1.70 -18.44 -6.08
CA PHE A 28 -0.96 -19.48 -5.35
C PHE A 28 -1.82 -20.34 -4.41
N ARG A 29 -3.16 -20.30 -4.50
CA ARG A 29 -4.09 -21.05 -3.59
C ARG A 29 -4.07 -22.59 -3.70
N GLY A 30 -2.99 -23.15 -4.21
CA GLY A 30 -2.67 -24.57 -4.14
C GLY A 30 -1.18 -24.87 -3.85
N GLU A 31 -0.35 -23.85 -3.68
CA GLU A 31 1.10 -23.96 -3.48
C GLU A 31 1.48 -23.46 -2.08
N GLN A 32 2.54 -24.04 -1.54
CA GLN A 32 3.08 -23.76 -0.20
C GLN A 32 3.36 -22.26 -0.02
N ALA A 33 3.01 -21.68 1.13
CA ALA A 33 3.42 -20.32 1.46
C ALA A 33 4.93 -20.27 1.71
N PHE A 34 5.61 -19.27 1.14
CA PHE A 34 7.06 -19.12 1.24
C PHE A 34 7.44 -17.91 2.09
N PHE A 35 8.48 -18.11 2.89
CA PHE A 35 8.94 -17.16 3.89
C PHE A 35 10.47 -17.04 3.80
N SER A 36 11.00 -15.83 3.91
CA SER A 36 12.44 -15.55 3.94
C SER A 36 12.77 -14.49 4.98
N ASP A 37 13.36 -14.92 6.10
CA ASP A 37 13.81 -14.01 7.16
C ASP A 37 14.94 -13.09 6.70
N GLU A 38 15.80 -13.58 5.80
CA GLU A 38 16.89 -12.79 5.20
C GLU A 38 16.34 -11.68 4.31
N ALA A 39 15.34 -11.98 3.48
CA ALA A 39 14.67 -10.97 2.66
C ALA A 39 13.91 -9.96 3.54
N ASP A 40 13.21 -10.43 4.58
CA ASP A 40 12.49 -9.57 5.51
C ASP A 40 13.42 -8.59 6.22
N ALA A 41 14.58 -9.06 6.68
CA ALA A 41 15.60 -8.23 7.29
C ALA A 41 16.18 -7.20 6.30
N LEU A 42 16.54 -7.63 5.09
CA LEU A 42 17.08 -6.76 4.04
C LEU A 42 16.09 -5.66 3.65
N LEU A 43 14.87 -6.04 3.30
CA LEU A 43 13.85 -5.12 2.78
C LEU A 43 13.36 -4.17 3.87
N THR A 44 13.12 -4.66 5.08
CA THR A 44 12.76 -3.79 6.22
C THR A 44 13.87 -2.81 6.57
N ALA A 45 15.14 -3.22 6.54
CA ALA A 45 16.27 -2.33 6.78
C ALA A 45 16.38 -1.21 5.72
N ARG A 46 15.89 -1.47 4.51
CA ARG A 46 15.80 -0.49 3.42
C ARG A 46 14.52 0.36 3.46
N GLY A 47 13.59 0.09 4.38
CA GLY A 47 12.36 0.86 4.56
C GLY A 47 11.14 0.31 3.84
N TRP A 48 11.21 -0.91 3.29
CA TRP A 48 10.03 -1.60 2.79
C TRP A 48 9.13 -2.04 3.95
N VAL A 49 7.82 -2.07 3.71
CA VAL A 49 6.85 -2.49 4.71
C VAL A 49 6.50 -3.96 4.48
N SER A 50 6.77 -4.80 5.49
CA SER A 50 6.49 -6.24 5.47
C SER A 50 5.02 -6.54 5.78
N GLU A 51 4.38 -7.35 4.94
CA GLU A 51 3.01 -7.84 5.16
C GLU A 51 2.94 -8.82 6.34
N ARG A 52 4.07 -9.40 6.79
CA ARG A 52 4.13 -10.19 8.04
C ARG A 52 3.64 -9.42 9.26
N ALA A 53 3.83 -8.10 9.27
CA ALA A 53 3.40 -7.25 10.36
C ALA A 53 1.88 -6.97 10.34
N GLN A 54 1.17 -7.36 9.28
CA GLN A 54 -0.28 -7.25 9.18
C GLN A 54 -0.97 -8.41 9.92
N PRO A 55 -2.08 -8.16 10.64
CA PRO A 55 -2.91 -9.23 11.17
C PRO A 55 -3.37 -10.21 10.07
N GLY A 56 -2.89 -11.46 10.11
CA GLY A 56 -3.22 -12.50 9.13
C GLY A 56 -2.37 -12.50 7.85
N GLY A 57 -1.44 -11.56 7.68
CA GLY A 57 -0.52 -11.53 6.52
C GLY A 57 0.46 -12.70 6.50
N ALA A 58 0.89 -13.16 7.67
CA ALA A 58 1.80 -14.30 7.82
C ALA A 58 1.22 -15.64 7.31
N ASP A 59 -0.09 -15.76 7.07
CA ASP A 59 -0.68 -17.00 6.56
C ASP A 59 -0.60 -17.11 5.02
N LEU A 60 -0.20 -16.04 4.32
CA LEU A 60 -0.25 -15.93 2.86
C LEU A 60 1.14 -15.94 2.18
N GLY A 61 2.21 -16.12 2.95
CA GLY A 61 3.59 -15.98 2.47
C GLY A 61 4.07 -14.53 2.55
N ASP A 62 5.34 -14.32 2.27
CA ASP A 62 5.94 -13.00 2.40
C ASP A 62 5.67 -12.09 1.20
N ALA A 63 5.23 -10.88 1.52
CA ALA A 63 5.18 -9.75 0.61
C ALA A 63 5.71 -8.49 1.31
N TRP A 64 6.31 -7.61 0.53
CA TRP A 64 6.85 -6.33 0.98
C TRP A 64 6.45 -5.23 0.01
N TYR A 65 6.20 -4.04 0.54
CA TYR A 65 5.74 -2.89 -0.25
C TYR A 65 6.64 -1.69 -0.09
N TRP A 66 6.97 -1.06 -1.21
CA TRP A 66 7.72 0.18 -1.22
C TRP A 66 6.78 1.37 -1.11
N MET A 67 6.95 2.22 -0.10
CA MET A 67 6.09 3.38 0.14
C MET A 67 6.91 4.67 -0.04
N PRO A 68 6.36 5.76 -0.61
CA PRO A 68 5.03 5.90 -1.19
C PRO A 68 5.05 5.59 -2.69
N SER A 69 5.14 4.32 -3.10
CA SER A 69 4.91 4.01 -4.52
C SER A 69 3.43 4.12 -4.91
N GLN A 70 2.54 4.31 -3.93
CA GLN A 70 1.08 4.31 -4.11
C GLN A 70 0.58 5.63 -4.70
N LEU A 71 -0.42 5.53 -5.57
CA LEU A 71 -1.24 6.67 -5.98
C LEU A 71 -2.29 6.95 -4.91
N PRO A 72 -2.75 8.21 -4.76
CA PRO A 72 -3.97 8.52 -4.02
C PRO A 72 -5.10 7.59 -4.45
N ALA A 73 -5.87 7.07 -3.49
CA ALA A 73 -6.73 5.92 -3.68
C ALA A 73 -8.03 6.29 -4.40
N TYR A 74 -7.95 6.81 -5.63
CA TYR A 74 -9.10 7.38 -6.31
C TYR A 74 -9.05 7.24 -7.83
N LEU A 75 -8.68 6.09 -8.37
CA LEU A 75 -8.88 5.85 -9.80
C LEU A 75 -10.27 5.25 -10.04
N ALA A 76 -11.01 5.85 -10.97
CA ALA A 76 -12.40 5.47 -11.28
C ALA A 76 -12.51 4.09 -11.94
N GLU A 77 -11.38 3.55 -12.43
CA GLU A 77 -11.20 2.18 -12.89
C GLU A 77 -9.73 1.80 -12.66
N GLY A 78 -9.48 0.72 -11.92
CA GLY A 78 -8.13 0.30 -11.55
C GLY A 78 -7.75 0.72 -10.15
N GLU A 79 -7.36 -0.21 -9.28
CA GLU A 79 -6.82 0.15 -7.98
C GLU A 79 -5.30 0.28 -8.11
N PRO A 80 -4.70 1.36 -7.61
CA PRO A 80 -3.25 1.51 -7.67
C PRO A 80 -2.58 0.35 -6.93
N VAL A 81 -1.72 -0.37 -7.65
CA VAL A 81 -0.88 -1.41 -7.06
C VAL A 81 0.43 -0.76 -6.65
N PRO A 82 0.88 -0.84 -5.38
CA PRO A 82 2.23 -0.40 -5.00
C PRO A 82 3.31 -1.24 -5.69
N THR A 83 4.52 -0.72 -5.74
CA THR A 83 5.70 -1.54 -6.03
C THR A 83 5.84 -2.55 -4.90
N SER A 84 5.86 -3.83 -5.25
CA SER A 84 5.90 -4.93 -4.30
C SER A 84 7.00 -5.93 -4.65
N VAL A 85 7.44 -6.64 -3.62
CA VAL A 85 8.27 -7.84 -3.71
C VAL A 85 7.55 -8.96 -2.96
N PHE A 86 7.62 -10.19 -3.44
CA PHE A 86 7.03 -11.34 -2.77
C PHE A 86 7.85 -12.61 -3.00
N ALA A 87 7.76 -13.54 -2.06
CA ALA A 87 8.41 -14.85 -2.18
C ALA A 87 7.61 -15.75 -3.15
N LEU A 88 8.30 -16.35 -4.13
CA LEU A 88 7.70 -17.26 -5.11
C LEU A 88 7.90 -18.73 -4.75
N ALA A 89 9.10 -19.06 -4.31
CA ALA A 89 9.51 -20.36 -3.81
C ALA A 89 10.66 -20.18 -2.80
N GLU A 90 11.17 -21.29 -2.26
CA GLU A 90 12.36 -21.24 -1.41
C GLU A 90 13.53 -20.60 -2.17
N GLY A 91 13.94 -19.41 -1.73
CA GLY A 91 15.05 -18.65 -2.31
C GLY A 91 14.75 -17.89 -3.60
N THR A 92 13.51 -17.87 -4.10
CA THR A 92 13.13 -17.12 -5.31
C THR A 92 12.08 -16.07 -5.04
N PHE A 93 12.10 -14.99 -5.83
CA PHE A 93 11.31 -13.79 -5.56
C PHE A 93 10.67 -13.24 -6.83
N GLY A 94 9.53 -12.60 -6.67
CA GLY A 94 8.86 -11.79 -7.69
C GLY A 94 8.84 -10.33 -7.27
N SER A 95 8.80 -9.42 -8.24
CA SER A 95 8.47 -8.02 -8.01
C SER A 95 7.45 -7.54 -9.02
N GLU A 96 6.60 -6.61 -8.59
CA GLU A 96 5.68 -5.85 -9.41
C GLU A 96 5.97 -4.37 -9.21
N LEU A 97 6.10 -3.59 -10.29
CA LEU A 97 6.23 -2.14 -10.20
C LEU A 97 4.86 -1.48 -10.04
N ALA A 98 4.84 -0.36 -9.33
CA ALA A 98 3.61 0.39 -9.12
C ALA A 98 2.91 0.74 -10.44
N SER A 99 1.59 0.53 -10.48
CA SER A 99 0.74 0.70 -11.66
C SER A 99 -0.53 1.49 -11.31
N VAL A 100 -1.01 2.27 -12.28
CA VAL A 100 -2.30 2.98 -12.20
C VAL A 100 -3.49 2.07 -12.47
N GLY A 101 -3.28 0.91 -13.09
CA GLY A 101 -4.34 -0.02 -13.42
C GLY A 101 -4.59 -1.04 -12.31
N SER A 102 -5.74 -1.71 -12.36
CA SER A 102 -6.03 -2.90 -11.54
C SER A 102 -5.16 -4.12 -11.87
N SER A 103 -4.23 -3.98 -12.81
CA SER A 103 -3.27 -5.00 -13.17
C SER A 103 -1.89 -4.38 -13.42
N VAL A 104 -0.87 -5.16 -13.09
CA VAL A 104 0.52 -4.83 -13.37
C VAL A 104 0.86 -5.40 -14.75
N PRO A 105 1.26 -4.58 -15.73
CA PRO A 105 1.67 -5.07 -17.04
C PRO A 105 2.81 -6.08 -16.93
N ALA A 106 2.90 -7.08 -17.81
CA ALA A 106 3.96 -8.09 -17.76
C ALA A 106 5.38 -7.49 -17.79
N GLY A 107 5.59 -6.39 -18.52
CA GLY A 107 6.88 -5.68 -18.56
C GLY A 107 7.22 -4.90 -17.28
N ALA A 108 6.27 -4.79 -16.35
CA ALA A 108 6.42 -4.22 -15.02
C ALA A 108 6.54 -5.31 -13.94
N GLN A 109 6.66 -6.59 -14.34
CA GLN A 109 6.89 -7.72 -13.46
C GLN A 109 8.29 -8.28 -13.72
N ARG A 110 8.92 -8.82 -12.67
CA ARG A 110 10.22 -9.48 -12.78
C ARG A 110 10.34 -10.58 -11.74
N GLU A 111 10.95 -11.69 -12.13
CA GLU A 111 11.33 -12.78 -11.23
C GLU A 111 12.85 -12.75 -10.98
N TYR A 112 13.25 -13.19 -9.80
CA TYR A 112 14.63 -13.28 -9.33
C TYR A 112 14.88 -14.70 -8.84
N ALA A 113 15.96 -15.32 -9.31
CA ALA A 113 16.32 -16.68 -8.93
C ALA A 113 17.01 -16.77 -7.57
N SER A 114 17.37 -15.62 -6.96
CA SER A 114 18.00 -15.54 -5.65
C SER A 114 17.78 -14.19 -4.97
N LEU A 115 18.05 -14.13 -3.67
CA LEU A 115 18.05 -12.88 -2.90
C LEU A 115 19.11 -11.90 -3.42
N ALA A 116 20.28 -12.39 -3.85
CA ALA A 116 21.34 -11.55 -4.39
C ALA A 116 20.94 -10.87 -5.71
N GLU A 117 20.16 -11.55 -6.57
CA GLU A 117 19.62 -10.94 -7.78
C GLU A 117 18.56 -9.87 -7.48
N LEU A 118 17.70 -10.13 -6.49
CA LEU A 118 16.74 -9.14 -6.00
C LEU A 118 17.47 -7.92 -5.43
N GLU A 119 18.43 -8.13 -4.52
CA GLU A 119 19.22 -7.07 -3.88
C GLU A 119 19.88 -6.14 -4.91
N ALA A 120 20.43 -6.72 -5.98
CA ALA A 120 21.05 -5.96 -7.07
C ALA A 120 20.07 -5.08 -7.87
N ASP A 121 18.76 -5.36 -7.82
CA ASP A 121 17.72 -4.61 -8.54
C ASP A 121 16.91 -3.67 -7.64
N LEU A 122 17.10 -3.71 -6.31
CA LEU A 122 16.33 -2.90 -5.36
C LEU A 122 16.41 -1.41 -5.64
N ASP A 123 17.58 -0.88 -6.00
CA ASP A 123 17.75 0.54 -6.35
C ASP A 123 16.83 0.95 -7.51
N ARG A 124 16.63 0.07 -8.50
CA ARG A 124 15.72 0.31 -9.63
C ARG A 124 14.26 0.27 -9.20
N LEU A 125 13.89 -0.70 -8.36
CA LEU A 125 12.53 -0.83 -7.82
C LEU A 125 12.17 0.39 -6.96
N GLU A 126 13.08 0.81 -6.09
CA GLU A 126 12.92 1.92 -5.16
C GLU A 126 12.93 3.28 -5.86
N ALA A 127 13.60 3.40 -7.01
CA ALA A 127 13.56 4.58 -7.86
C ALA A 127 12.28 4.70 -8.69
N HIS A 128 11.51 3.62 -8.86
CA HIS A 128 10.28 3.66 -9.66
C HIS A 128 9.25 4.59 -9.02
N ARG A 129 8.72 5.50 -9.83
CA ARG A 129 7.57 6.34 -9.52
C ARG A 129 6.60 6.24 -10.67
N VAL A 130 5.31 6.19 -10.35
CA VAL A 130 4.30 6.37 -11.40
C VAL A 130 4.47 7.78 -11.99
N PRO A 131 4.27 7.99 -13.30
CA PRO A 131 4.37 9.33 -13.88
C PRO A 131 3.31 10.31 -13.34
N GLU A 132 3.71 11.55 -13.05
CA GLU A 132 2.83 12.61 -12.46
C GLU A 132 1.51 12.81 -13.23
N GLY A 133 1.57 12.81 -14.57
CA GLY A 133 0.39 12.95 -15.43
C GLY A 133 -0.58 11.76 -15.41
N GLN A 134 -0.24 10.67 -14.71
CA GLN A 134 -1.10 9.50 -14.52
C GLN A 134 -1.72 9.43 -13.12
N TYR A 135 -1.32 10.30 -12.18
CA TYR A 135 -1.99 10.41 -10.89
C TYR A 135 -3.32 11.13 -11.09
N THR A 136 -4.43 10.43 -10.92
CA THR A 136 -5.75 11.08 -10.85
C THR A 136 -6.23 11.07 -9.41
N VAL A 137 -6.33 12.23 -8.81
CA VAL A 137 -7.04 12.42 -7.54
C VAL A 137 -8.51 12.68 -7.88
N LEU A 138 -9.43 11.71 -7.72
CA LEU A 138 -10.85 12.03 -7.89
C LEU A 138 -11.29 13.05 -6.84
N ASP A 139 -12.17 13.95 -7.27
CA ASP A 139 -12.79 14.98 -6.45
C ASP A 139 -11.82 15.95 -5.75
N GLY A 140 -10.58 16.07 -6.22
CA GLY A 140 -9.62 17.09 -5.75
C GLY A 140 -8.94 16.78 -4.41
N GLY A 141 -9.09 15.56 -3.89
CA GLY A 141 -8.45 15.10 -2.65
C GLY A 141 -9.24 15.47 -1.39
N PRO A 142 -8.66 15.31 -0.20
CA PRO A 142 -9.29 15.72 1.04
C PRO A 142 -9.68 17.20 1.01
N SER A 143 -10.92 17.52 1.37
CA SER A 143 -11.35 18.92 1.44
C SER A 143 -10.53 19.71 2.47
N GLU A 144 -10.48 21.04 2.34
CA GLU A 144 -9.82 21.91 3.32
C GLU A 144 -10.36 21.76 4.76
N GLN A 145 -11.56 21.19 4.91
CA GLN A 145 -12.18 20.94 6.20
C GLN A 145 -12.00 19.50 6.72
N GLU A 146 -11.54 18.56 5.87
CA GLU A 146 -11.38 17.16 6.25
C GLU A 146 -10.11 16.96 7.09
N THR A 147 -10.21 16.18 8.17
CA THR A 147 -9.11 15.88 9.09
C THR A 147 -8.62 14.43 8.93
N PRO A 148 -7.41 14.08 9.41
CA PRO A 148 -6.97 12.69 9.46
C PRO A 148 -7.93 11.79 10.24
N ASP A 149 -8.52 12.30 11.32
CA ASP A 149 -9.55 11.57 12.09
C ASP A 149 -10.77 11.22 11.23
N ASP A 150 -11.24 12.15 10.39
CA ASP A 150 -12.36 11.89 9.47
C ASP A 150 -12.02 10.76 8.48
N LEU A 151 -10.78 10.70 8.00
CA LEU A 151 -10.32 9.64 7.10
C LEU A 151 -10.29 8.29 7.82
N ILE A 152 -9.70 8.23 9.02
CA ILE A 152 -9.58 7.02 9.83
C ILE A 152 -10.95 6.44 10.19
N ASP A 153 -11.92 7.30 10.52
CA ASP A 153 -13.26 6.85 10.91
C ASP A 153 -14.15 6.48 9.71
N SER A 154 -13.83 6.95 8.50
CA SER A 154 -14.69 6.79 7.33
C SER A 154 -14.19 5.78 6.30
N ILE A 155 -12.88 5.54 6.22
CA ILE A 155 -12.26 4.61 5.29
C ILE A 155 -12.04 3.27 5.98
N THR A 156 -12.85 2.29 5.59
CA THR A 156 -12.78 0.94 6.17
C THR A 156 -11.66 0.08 5.58
N GLU A 157 -11.16 0.47 4.42
CA GLU A 157 -10.21 -0.29 3.63
C GLU A 157 -8.79 0.20 3.97
N GLU A 158 -8.02 -0.62 4.70
CA GLU A 158 -6.73 -0.24 5.29
C GLU A 158 -5.75 0.33 4.26
N TRP A 159 -5.65 -0.31 3.09
CA TRP A 159 -4.81 0.18 1.99
C TRP A 159 -5.24 1.53 1.41
N GLU A 160 -6.55 1.81 1.36
CA GLU A 160 -7.02 3.13 0.93
C GLU A 160 -6.68 4.17 2.00
N LEU A 161 -6.88 3.83 3.27
CA LEU A 161 -6.57 4.72 4.39
C LEU A 161 -5.07 5.08 4.41
N ILE A 162 -4.17 4.10 4.22
CA ILE A 162 -2.72 4.32 4.15
C ILE A 162 -2.38 5.32 3.04
N ALA A 163 -2.86 5.09 1.81
CA ALA A 163 -2.60 5.98 0.68
C ALA A 163 -3.11 7.40 0.96
N GLU A 164 -4.31 7.53 1.52
CA GLU A 164 -4.90 8.83 1.86
C GLU A 164 -4.09 9.57 2.92
N LEU A 165 -3.66 8.88 3.97
CA LEU A 165 -2.87 9.47 5.04
C LEU A 165 -1.46 9.85 4.56
N ILE A 166 -0.83 9.07 3.66
CA ILE A 166 0.46 9.45 3.06
C ILE A 166 0.36 10.77 2.30
N HIS A 167 -0.68 10.91 1.47
CA HIS A 167 -0.86 12.06 0.58
C HIS A 167 -1.65 13.21 1.23
N PHE A 168 -2.02 13.08 2.51
CA PHE A 168 -2.79 14.11 3.21
C PHE A 168 -1.96 15.38 3.41
N PRO A 169 -2.51 16.57 3.10
CA PRO A 169 -1.82 17.84 3.33
C PRO A 169 -1.91 18.24 4.81
N TYR A 170 -0.99 17.69 5.61
CA TYR A 170 -0.90 17.96 7.04
C TYR A 170 -0.51 19.41 7.34
N SER A 171 -1.07 19.97 8.39
CA SER A 171 -0.60 21.23 8.99
C SER A 171 0.45 20.97 10.08
N ASP A 172 1.21 21.99 10.46
CA ASP A 172 2.21 21.90 11.53
C ASP A 172 1.58 21.58 12.91
N ALA A 173 0.34 22.03 13.14
CA ALA A 173 -0.35 21.85 14.42
C ALA A 173 -1.88 21.76 14.23
N GLY A 174 -2.56 21.31 15.29
CA GLY A 174 -4.02 21.21 15.36
C GLY A 174 -4.58 19.90 14.80
N SER A 175 -5.89 19.85 14.56
CA SER A 175 -6.61 18.64 14.12
C SER A 175 -6.23 18.14 12.73
N ARG A 176 -5.54 18.96 11.92
CA ARG A 176 -4.99 18.58 10.61
C ARG A 176 -3.50 18.20 10.66
N SER A 177 -2.90 18.15 11.84
CA SER A 177 -1.50 17.75 12.00
C SER A 177 -1.33 16.24 12.04
N PHE A 178 -0.10 15.77 11.82
CA PHE A 178 0.21 14.35 11.89
C PHE A 178 0.04 13.74 13.29
N ALA A 179 0.05 14.57 14.33
CA ALA A 179 -0.21 14.13 15.71
C ALA A 179 -1.58 13.43 15.85
N ALA A 180 -2.56 13.76 15.01
CA ALA A 180 -3.84 13.06 14.99
C ALA A 180 -3.70 11.58 14.56
N VAL A 181 -2.77 11.28 13.65
CA VAL A 181 -2.48 9.91 13.20
C VAL A 181 -1.77 9.12 14.31
N GLU A 182 -0.78 9.74 14.95
CA GLU A 182 -0.07 9.14 16.09
C GLU A 182 -1.05 8.81 17.23
N GLN A 183 -1.92 9.77 17.55
CA GLN A 183 -2.95 9.59 18.58
C GLN A 183 -3.94 8.48 18.21
N ALA A 184 -4.37 8.39 16.95
CA ALA A 184 -5.26 7.32 16.51
C ALA A 184 -4.62 5.93 16.60
N ARG A 185 -3.30 5.83 16.35
CA ARG A 185 -2.53 4.61 16.58
C ARG A 185 -2.47 4.25 18.06
N GLU A 186 -2.20 5.20 18.95
CA GLU A 186 -2.23 4.97 20.41
C GLU A 186 -3.61 4.53 20.93
N GLN A 187 -4.68 5.02 20.30
CA GLN A 187 -6.06 4.65 20.60
C GLN A 187 -6.48 3.30 19.97
N GLY A 188 -5.63 2.66 19.16
CA GLY A 188 -5.95 1.44 18.43
C GLY A 188 -6.98 1.61 17.31
N ARG A 189 -7.26 2.86 16.90
CA ARG A 189 -8.11 3.18 15.73
C ARG A 189 -7.35 3.01 14.40
N LEU A 190 -6.02 3.04 14.45
CA LEU A 190 -5.12 2.76 13.34
C LEU A 190 -4.23 1.58 13.72
N SER A 191 -4.08 0.60 12.82
CA SER A 191 -3.19 -0.53 13.05
C SER A 191 -1.72 -0.09 13.04
N GLU A 192 -0.84 -0.85 13.72
CA GLU A 192 0.60 -0.60 13.66
C GLU A 192 1.13 -0.66 12.23
N TYR A 193 0.66 -1.65 11.46
CA TYR A 193 0.99 -1.82 10.04
C TYR A 193 0.66 -0.56 9.22
N ALA A 194 -0.57 -0.05 9.36
CA ALA A 194 -0.99 1.15 8.64
C ALA A 194 -0.17 2.38 9.08
N TYR A 195 0.09 2.53 10.37
CA TYR A 195 0.91 3.61 10.89
C TYR A 195 2.34 3.58 10.33
N GLN A 196 3.02 2.43 10.36
CA GLN A 196 4.36 2.27 9.80
C GLN A 196 4.39 2.50 8.29
N SER A 197 3.35 2.07 7.58
CA SER A 197 3.20 2.32 6.14
C SER A 197 3.10 3.81 5.83
N VAL A 198 2.35 4.56 6.64
CA VAL A 198 2.22 6.01 6.50
C VAL A 198 3.53 6.71 6.83
N LEU A 199 4.26 6.27 7.86
CA LEU A 199 5.58 6.81 8.18
C LEU A 199 6.57 6.59 7.03
N ALA A 200 6.68 5.37 6.52
CA ALA A 200 7.54 5.03 5.40
C ALA A 200 7.19 5.87 4.16
N GLY A 201 5.90 5.99 3.86
CA GLY A 201 5.42 6.78 2.73
C GLY A 201 5.65 8.27 2.83
N ARG A 202 5.80 8.85 4.03
CA ARG A 202 6.06 10.28 4.22
C ARG A 202 7.53 10.65 4.30
N ALA A 203 8.42 9.66 4.43
CA ALA A 203 9.85 9.88 4.63
C ALA A 203 10.63 10.10 3.31
N GLY A 204 10.01 9.84 2.15
CA GLY A 204 10.58 10.02 0.81
C GLY A 204 9.95 11.16 0.03
#